data_AF-A0AAD7UDN6-F1
#
_entry.id   AF-A0AAD7UDN6-F1
#
_cell.length_a   1.000
_cell.length_b   1.000
_cell.length_c   1.000
_cell.angle_alpha   90.00
_cell.angle_beta   90.00
_cell.angle_gamma   90.00
#
_symmetry.space_group_name_H-M   'P 1'
#
loop_
_entity.id
_entity.type
_entity.pdbx_description
1 polymer ?
#
loop_
_entity_poly.entity_id
_entity_poly.type
_entity_poly.pdbx_seq_one_letter_code
_entity_poly.pdbx_strand_id
1 'polypeptide(L)'
;MKWWWVFVVAVSQALTTDGFERALRSMTVAQLKSHLRRRHLKTSGRKAELIARALEHREPPKPPGPRPLAEPRIDALLRDTVDLDGTEVYVSSTRSTWKPPSSDRSTCGVVVRAPVVDAALQQFADSIAAVCNAVVVATPIGGGEKALEWLRTDRRAESIGIVAFGDLPTKNDDASFDASVLWRPTQEAAQRAAKAPHPVLALFAPDKTDDALLLAQALAKGVCPDYLVRVISLAADPAHDLPLADDDEPLLLCTAWLDLHLGRRWNAKTAGDPVSQLWIDDAAPS
;
A
#
# COMPACT_ATOMS: atom_id res chain seq x y z
N MET A 1 23.34 -18.99 -12.30
CA MET A 1 22.34 -19.37 -11.28
C MET A 1 20.98 -18.83 -11.73
N LYS A 2 20.13 -19.68 -12.33
CA LYS A 2 18.80 -19.35 -12.88
C LYS A 2 17.87 -20.56 -12.65
N TRP A 3 17.37 -20.77 -11.44
CA TRP A 3 16.46 -21.89 -11.12
C TRP A 3 15.41 -21.57 -10.04
N TRP A 4 15.30 -20.32 -9.55
CA TRP A 4 14.42 -20.00 -8.41
C TRP A 4 13.02 -19.47 -8.78
N TRP A 5 12.81 -18.99 -10.01
CA TRP A 5 11.54 -18.32 -10.38
C TRP A 5 10.37 -19.25 -10.73
N VAL A 6 10.62 -20.52 -11.08
CA VAL A 6 9.55 -21.47 -11.44
C VAL A 6 8.91 -22.15 -10.20
N PHE A 7 9.53 -22.03 -9.02
CA PHE A 7 9.10 -22.81 -7.86
C PHE A 7 7.99 -22.17 -7.02
N VAL A 8 7.70 -20.87 -7.17
CA VAL A 8 6.73 -20.18 -6.28
C VAL A 8 5.32 -20.15 -6.88
N VAL A 9 5.17 -20.11 -8.21
CA VAL A 9 3.84 -20.11 -8.87
C VAL A 9 3.28 -21.53 -9.05
N ALA A 10 4.14 -22.55 -9.18
CA ALA A 10 3.72 -23.95 -9.35
C ALA A 10 3.27 -24.64 -8.04
N VAL A 11 3.50 -24.05 -6.86
CA VAL A 11 3.12 -24.65 -5.57
C VAL A 11 1.65 -24.41 -5.20
N SER A 12 0.96 -23.45 -5.83
CA SER A 12 -0.41 -23.10 -5.44
C SER A 12 -1.51 -23.93 -6.11
N GLN A 13 -1.22 -24.70 -7.16
CA GLN A 13 -2.24 -25.51 -7.88
C GLN A 13 -1.97 -27.04 -7.87
N ALA A 14 -0.88 -27.51 -7.26
CA ALA A 14 -0.51 -28.92 -7.20
C ALA A 14 -0.67 -29.57 -5.80
N LEU A 15 -1.49 -29.00 -4.90
CA LEU A 15 -1.95 -29.72 -3.71
C LEU A 15 -3.12 -30.64 -4.08
N THR A 16 -2.78 -31.69 -4.81
CA THR A 16 -3.64 -32.85 -5.03
C THR A 16 -4.19 -33.33 -3.69
N THR A 17 -5.45 -33.78 -3.67
CA THR A 17 -6.09 -34.40 -2.49
C THR A 17 -5.19 -35.47 -1.85
N ASP A 18 -4.43 -36.17 -2.69
CA ASP A 18 -3.47 -37.21 -2.31
C ASP A 18 -2.29 -36.68 -1.47
N GLY A 19 -1.77 -35.49 -1.77
CA GLY A 19 -0.65 -34.90 -1.03
C GLY A 19 -1.03 -34.56 0.41
N PHE A 20 -2.23 -34.00 0.59
CA PHE A 20 -2.78 -33.66 1.90
C PHE A 20 -3.08 -34.91 2.73
N GLU A 21 -3.70 -35.93 2.12
CA GLU A 21 -3.99 -37.19 2.81
C GLU A 21 -2.71 -37.90 3.28
N ARG A 22 -1.67 -37.94 2.44
CA ARG A 22 -0.38 -38.54 2.78
C ARG A 22 0.27 -37.83 3.98
N ALA A 23 0.18 -36.50 4.04
CA ALA A 23 0.66 -35.72 5.18
C ALA A 23 -0.14 -35.99 6.47
N LEU A 24 -1.46 -36.17 6.40
CA LEU A 24 -2.26 -36.55 7.57
C LEU A 24 -1.93 -37.95 8.08
N ARG A 25 -1.65 -38.91 7.18
CA ARG A 25 -1.28 -40.28 7.54
C ARG A 25 0.08 -40.34 8.26
N SER A 26 1.03 -39.46 7.92
CA SER A 26 2.36 -39.40 8.56
C SER A 26 2.37 -38.75 9.94
N MET A 27 1.34 -37.98 10.30
CA MET A 27 1.23 -37.37 11.64
C MET A 27 0.97 -38.41 12.74
N THR A 28 1.50 -38.15 13.93
CA THR A 28 1.16 -38.90 15.15
C THR A 28 -0.24 -38.54 15.65
N VAL A 29 -0.82 -39.37 16.53
CA VAL A 29 -2.15 -39.09 17.14
C VAL A 29 -2.15 -37.77 17.91
N ALA A 30 -1.06 -37.42 18.59
CA ALA A 30 -0.92 -36.16 19.31
C ALA A 30 -0.96 -34.95 18.35
N GLN A 31 -0.24 -35.03 17.24
CA GLN A 31 -0.24 -34.00 16.19
C GLN A 31 -1.61 -33.86 15.53
N LEU A 32 -2.29 -34.98 15.21
CA LEU A 32 -3.65 -34.97 14.66
C LEU A 32 -4.66 -34.33 15.62
N LYS A 33 -4.62 -34.67 16.91
CA LYS A 33 -5.48 -34.03 17.92
C LYS A 33 -5.21 -32.53 18.05
N SER A 34 -3.94 -32.13 18.02
CA SER A 34 -3.56 -30.70 18.02
C SER A 34 -4.04 -29.98 16.76
N HIS A 35 -3.96 -30.64 15.59
CA HIS A 35 -4.46 -30.10 14.33
C HIS A 35 -5.98 -29.90 14.37
N LEU A 36 -6.74 -30.90 14.82
CA LEU A 36 -8.19 -30.83 14.96
C LEU A 36 -8.64 -29.80 16.02
N ARG A 37 -7.92 -29.69 17.14
CA ARG A 37 -8.22 -28.70 18.19
C ARG A 37 -8.10 -27.27 17.67
N ARG A 38 -7.07 -26.97 16.86
CA ARG A 38 -6.91 -25.66 16.20
C ARG A 38 -8.04 -25.32 15.25
N ARG A 39 -8.71 -26.34 14.70
CA ARG A 39 -9.91 -26.20 13.85
C ARG A 39 -11.22 -26.30 14.63
N HIS A 40 -11.18 -26.33 15.96
CA HIS A 40 -12.35 -26.52 16.83
C HIS A 40 -13.14 -27.82 16.55
N LEU A 41 -12.47 -28.87 16.05
CA LEU A 41 -13.07 -30.17 15.76
C LEU A 41 -12.89 -31.17 16.92
N LYS A 42 -13.78 -32.16 17.00
CA LYS A 42 -13.75 -33.21 18.03
C LYS A 42 -12.46 -34.04 17.91
N THR A 43 -11.74 -34.19 19.03
CA THR A 43 -10.43 -34.86 19.09
C THR A 43 -10.45 -36.28 19.66
N SER A 44 -11.62 -36.83 19.99
CA SER A 44 -11.78 -38.22 20.41
C SER A 44 -11.86 -39.17 19.21
N GLY A 45 -11.35 -40.40 19.36
CA GLY A 45 -11.45 -41.45 18.34
C GLY A 45 -10.13 -42.16 18.06
N ARG A 46 -10.18 -43.18 17.19
CA ARG A 46 -9.00 -43.87 16.64
C ARG A 46 -8.31 -43.01 15.59
N LYS A 47 -7.03 -43.26 15.26
CA LYS A 47 -6.26 -42.46 14.30
C LYS A 47 -6.96 -42.31 12.94
N ALA A 48 -7.55 -43.38 12.41
CA ALA A 48 -8.26 -43.37 11.14
C ALA A 48 -9.47 -42.40 11.16
N GLU A 49 -10.23 -42.36 12.25
CA GLU A 49 -11.36 -41.44 12.42
C GLU A 49 -10.91 -39.97 12.49
N LEU A 50 -9.77 -39.71 13.13
CA LEU A 50 -9.20 -38.35 13.19
C LEU A 50 -8.75 -37.87 11.81
N ILE A 51 -8.18 -38.76 10.99
CA ILE A 51 -7.79 -38.45 9.61
C ILE A 51 -9.03 -38.22 8.75
N ALA A 52 -10.03 -39.09 8.82
CA ALA A 52 -11.30 -38.92 8.09
C ALA A 52 -11.96 -37.57 8.42
N ARG A 53 -12.01 -37.19 9.70
CA ARG A 53 -12.56 -35.91 10.15
C ARG A 53 -11.77 -34.69 9.65
N ALA A 54 -10.44 -34.83 9.53
CA ALA A 54 -9.59 -33.78 8.97
C ALA A 54 -9.75 -33.66 7.44
N LEU A 55 -10.03 -34.77 6.74
CA LEU A 55 -10.32 -34.80 5.31
C LEU A 55 -11.71 -34.24 5.00
N GLU A 56 -12.72 -34.58 5.80
CA GLU A 56 -14.10 -34.09 5.66
C GLU A 56 -14.16 -32.56 5.85
N HIS A 57 -13.44 -32.04 6.85
CA HIS A 57 -13.29 -30.60 7.08
C HIS A 57 -12.00 -30.04 6.47
N ARG A 58 -11.68 -30.49 5.24
CA ARG A 58 -10.56 -29.92 4.47
C ARG A 58 -10.77 -28.43 4.25
N GLU A 59 -12.02 -28.01 4.05
CA GLU A 59 -12.36 -26.59 3.96
C GLU A 59 -11.87 -25.87 5.22
N PRO A 60 -11.09 -24.78 5.05
CA PRO A 60 -10.71 -23.96 6.19
C PRO A 60 -11.98 -23.59 6.95
N PRO A 61 -12.01 -23.69 8.29
CA PRO A 61 -13.18 -23.26 9.05
C PRO A 61 -13.53 -21.87 8.54
N LYS A 62 -14.78 -21.70 8.06
CA LYS A 62 -15.28 -20.41 7.58
C LYS A 62 -14.80 -19.39 8.62
N PRO A 63 -13.90 -18.46 8.25
CA PRO A 63 -13.30 -17.56 9.21
C PRO A 63 -14.44 -17.01 10.06
N PRO A 64 -14.30 -16.96 11.41
CA PRO A 64 -15.38 -16.49 12.28
C PRO A 64 -15.92 -15.25 11.60
N GLY A 65 -17.18 -15.34 11.14
CA GLY A 65 -17.73 -14.38 10.16
C GLY A 65 -17.35 -13.01 10.66
N PRO A 66 -16.71 -12.17 9.80
CA PRO A 66 -15.93 -11.03 10.23
C PRO A 66 -16.69 -10.39 11.38
N ARG A 67 -16.09 -10.38 12.59
CA ARG A 67 -16.64 -9.55 13.67
C ARG A 67 -17.00 -8.26 12.95
N PRO A 68 -18.27 -7.79 13.00
CA PRO A 68 -18.66 -6.59 12.29
C PRO A 68 -17.53 -5.61 12.60
N LEU A 69 -16.71 -5.33 11.58
CA LEU A 69 -15.58 -4.43 11.76
C LEU A 69 -16.30 -3.23 12.30
N ALA A 70 -16.05 -2.87 13.57
CA ALA A 70 -16.74 -1.76 14.19
C ALA A 70 -16.58 -0.66 13.16
N GLU A 71 -17.71 -0.25 12.54
CA GLU A 71 -17.66 0.52 11.30
C GLU A 71 -16.61 1.57 11.56
N PRO A 72 -15.51 1.59 10.75
CA PRO A 72 -14.40 2.47 11.06
C PRO A 72 -15.05 3.79 11.37
N ARG A 73 -14.87 4.30 12.60
CA ARG A 73 -15.41 5.60 12.95
C ARG A 73 -14.61 6.53 12.09
N ILE A 74 -15.09 6.74 10.87
CA ILE A 74 -14.58 7.73 9.96
C ILE A 74 -14.96 9.00 10.67
N ASP A 75 -14.01 9.50 11.47
CA ASP A 75 -14.07 10.83 12.03
C ASP A 75 -14.47 11.73 10.87
N ALA A 76 -15.54 12.51 11.06
CA ALA A 76 -16.10 13.33 9.99
C ALA A 76 -14.95 14.09 9.29
N LEU A 77 -14.82 13.85 7.97
CA LEU A 77 -13.82 14.51 7.15
C LEU A 77 -14.10 16.01 7.16
N LEU A 78 -13.06 16.78 7.43
CA LEU A 78 -13.04 18.22 7.28
C LEU A 78 -12.39 18.53 5.94
N ARG A 79 -13.14 19.26 5.11
CA ARG A 79 -12.73 19.68 3.78
C ARG A 79 -12.65 21.20 3.78
N ASP A 80 -11.58 21.73 3.19
CA ASP A 80 -11.37 23.16 3.09
C ASP A 80 -10.63 23.50 1.80
N THR A 81 -10.71 24.77 1.39
CA THR A 81 -9.91 25.31 0.29
C THR A 81 -9.04 26.41 0.86
N VAL A 82 -7.73 26.28 0.69
CA VAL A 82 -6.75 27.24 1.20
C VAL A 82 -6.07 27.91 0.02
N ASP A 83 -5.97 29.24 0.05
CA ASP A 83 -5.14 29.98 -0.92
C ASP A 83 -3.69 30.03 -0.41
N LEU A 84 -2.79 29.36 -1.12
CA LEU A 84 -1.36 29.38 -0.87
C LEU A 84 -0.67 30.28 -1.91
N ASP A 85 -0.57 31.57 -1.59
CA ASP A 85 0.07 32.60 -2.41
C ASP A 85 -0.47 32.63 -3.85
N GLY A 86 -1.79 32.71 -4.01
CA GLY A 86 -2.48 32.74 -5.30
C GLY A 86 -2.66 31.36 -5.94
N THR A 87 -2.48 30.28 -5.17
CA THR A 87 -2.74 28.91 -5.61
C THR A 87 -3.76 28.29 -4.69
N GLU A 88 -4.99 28.15 -5.17
CA GLU A 88 -6.04 27.42 -4.44
C GLU A 88 -5.66 25.95 -4.36
N VAL A 89 -5.56 25.44 -3.12
CA VAL A 89 -5.32 24.03 -2.83
C VAL A 89 -6.50 23.46 -2.06
N TYR A 90 -6.80 22.19 -2.33
CA TYR A 90 -7.81 21.45 -1.58
C TYR A 90 -7.16 20.78 -0.38
N VAL A 91 -7.77 20.93 0.79
CA VAL A 91 -7.29 20.32 2.03
C VAL A 91 -8.35 19.37 2.56
N SER A 92 -7.93 18.14 2.86
CA SER A 92 -8.77 17.13 3.51
C SER A 92 -8.08 16.57 4.75
N SER A 93 -8.84 16.35 5.81
CA SER A 93 -8.31 15.94 7.11
C SER A 93 -9.39 15.23 7.90
N THR A 94 -9.03 14.29 8.76
CA THR A 94 -9.94 13.83 9.80
C THR A 94 -10.07 14.91 10.89
N ARG A 95 -11.18 14.90 11.62
CA ARG A 95 -11.38 15.83 12.75
C ARG A 95 -10.28 15.74 13.81
N SER A 96 -9.70 14.56 13.98
CA SER A 96 -8.65 14.31 14.97
C SER A 96 -7.27 14.83 14.54
N THR A 97 -7.05 15.07 13.25
CA THR A 97 -5.79 15.61 12.70
C THR A 97 -5.87 17.11 12.37
N TRP A 98 -7.07 17.65 12.22
CA TRP A 98 -7.26 19.07 11.88
C TRP A 98 -6.85 20.04 12.98
N LYS A 99 -7.06 19.67 14.25
CA LYS A 99 -6.64 20.51 15.37
C LYS A 99 -5.11 20.52 15.41
N PRO A 100 -4.46 21.70 15.46
CA PRO A 100 -3.03 21.76 15.64
C PRO A 100 -2.65 20.92 16.87
N PRO A 101 -1.59 20.10 16.78
CA PRO A 101 -1.34 19.08 17.78
C PRO A 101 -1.20 19.72 19.16
N SER A 102 -2.11 19.37 20.06
CA SER A 102 -1.91 19.61 21.48
C SER A 102 -0.81 18.64 21.95
N SER A 103 0.45 19.10 21.89
CA SER A 103 1.74 18.51 22.36
C SER A 103 2.08 17.02 22.14
N ASP A 104 1.12 16.10 22.02
CA ASP A 104 1.34 14.66 22.21
C ASP A 104 0.98 13.79 20.99
N ARG A 105 0.47 14.38 19.91
CA ARG A 105 0.17 13.63 18.67
C ARG A 105 1.02 14.12 17.52
N SER A 106 1.85 13.23 16.99
CA SER A 106 2.52 13.43 15.71
C SER A 106 1.49 13.57 14.61
N THR A 107 1.53 14.68 13.86
CA THR A 107 0.70 14.89 12.68
C THR A 107 1.45 14.40 11.45
N CYS A 108 0.76 13.62 10.61
CA CYS A 108 1.24 13.24 9.28
C CYS A 108 0.64 14.18 8.24
N GLY A 109 1.47 14.66 7.32
CA GLY A 109 1.05 15.44 6.15
C GLY A 109 1.20 14.60 4.88
N VAL A 110 0.32 14.78 3.90
CA VAL A 110 0.49 14.22 2.56
C VAL A 110 0.25 15.32 1.53
N VAL A 111 1.19 15.50 0.61
CA VAL A 111 1.01 16.38 -0.55
C VAL A 111 0.61 15.51 -1.74
N VAL A 112 -0.54 15.80 -2.34
CA VAL A 112 -1.00 15.13 -3.56
C VAL A 112 -0.85 16.12 -4.72
N ARG A 113 0.04 15.81 -5.67
CA ARG A 113 0.33 16.66 -6.84
C ARG A 113 -0.23 16.04 -8.09
N ALA A 114 -1.14 16.77 -8.75
CA ALA A 114 -1.74 16.34 -10.00
C ALA A 114 -1.80 17.51 -11.01
N PRO A 115 -1.98 17.24 -12.31
CA PRO A 115 -2.17 18.30 -13.32
C PRO A 115 -3.39 19.18 -13.03
N VAL A 116 -4.49 18.58 -12.57
CA VAL A 116 -5.77 19.23 -12.28
C VAL A 116 -6.29 18.74 -10.94
N VAL A 117 -6.87 19.64 -10.14
CA VAL A 117 -7.56 19.32 -8.89
C VAL A 117 -9.06 19.32 -9.15
N ASP A 118 -9.62 18.15 -9.44
CA ASP A 118 -11.04 17.94 -9.70
C ASP A 118 -11.72 17.13 -8.58
N ALA A 119 -13.00 16.80 -8.77
CA ALA A 119 -13.76 16.02 -7.79
C ALA A 119 -13.19 14.60 -7.57
N ALA A 120 -12.61 13.98 -8.60
CA ALA A 120 -12.02 12.65 -8.50
C ALA A 120 -10.74 12.70 -7.64
N LEU A 121 -9.89 13.69 -7.85
CA LEU A 121 -8.71 13.89 -7.02
C LEU A 121 -9.08 14.27 -5.57
N GLN A 122 -10.13 15.06 -5.37
CA GLN A 122 -10.64 15.38 -4.04
C GLN A 122 -11.11 14.12 -3.30
N GLN A 123 -11.85 13.24 -3.98
CA GLN A 123 -12.27 11.96 -3.42
C GLN A 123 -11.07 11.06 -3.10
N PHE A 124 -10.06 11.04 -3.97
CA PHE A 124 -8.82 10.31 -3.73
C PHE A 124 -8.07 10.85 -2.49
N ALA A 125 -7.96 12.18 -2.36
CA ALA A 125 -7.36 12.84 -1.20
C ALA A 125 -8.13 12.57 0.10
N ASP A 126 -9.47 12.56 0.04
CA ASP A 126 -10.34 12.20 1.17
C ASP A 126 -10.08 10.77 1.66
N SER A 127 -9.92 9.82 0.74
CA SER A 127 -9.60 8.43 1.07
C SER A 127 -8.23 8.32 1.76
N ILE A 128 -7.22 9.05 1.27
CA ILE A 128 -5.91 9.09 1.94
C ILE A 128 -6.04 9.69 3.33
N ALA A 129 -6.74 10.82 3.47
CA ALA A 129 -6.91 11.50 4.76
C ALA A 129 -7.58 10.58 5.79
N ALA A 130 -8.64 9.88 5.37
CA ALA A 130 -9.38 8.95 6.22
C ALA A 130 -8.55 7.74 6.64
N VAL A 131 -7.86 7.09 5.69
CA VAL A 131 -7.11 5.84 5.96
C VAL A 131 -5.82 6.12 6.72
N CYS A 132 -5.04 7.10 6.28
CA CYS A 132 -3.72 7.41 6.85
C CYS A 132 -3.82 8.30 8.10
N ASN A 133 -5.02 8.76 8.44
CA ASN A 133 -5.24 9.76 9.49
C ASN A 133 -4.25 10.92 9.36
N ALA A 134 -4.25 11.56 8.18
CA ALA A 134 -3.30 12.59 7.78
C ALA A 134 -4.02 13.88 7.39
N VAL A 135 -3.26 14.98 7.32
CA VAL A 135 -3.67 16.21 6.63
C VAL A 135 -3.20 16.10 5.18
N VAL A 136 -4.13 16.03 4.25
CA VAL A 136 -3.85 15.86 2.82
C VAL A 136 -4.08 17.19 2.11
N VAL A 137 -3.07 17.65 1.36
CA VAL A 137 -3.14 18.85 0.53
C VAL A 137 -3.02 18.44 -0.93
N ALA A 138 -4.13 18.54 -1.67
CA ALA A 138 -4.17 18.31 -3.10
C ALA A 138 -3.95 19.63 -3.85
N THR A 139 -2.93 19.64 -4.70
CA THR A 139 -2.46 20.85 -5.38
C THR A 139 -2.11 20.55 -6.84
N PRO A 140 -2.24 21.55 -7.75
CA PRO A 140 -1.62 21.49 -9.06
C PRO A 140 -0.09 21.26 -8.94
N ILE A 141 0.54 20.76 -10.01
CA ILE A 141 1.99 20.49 -10.08
C ILE A 141 2.83 21.66 -9.56
N GLY A 142 2.45 22.91 -9.85
CA GLY A 142 3.19 24.10 -9.41
C GLY A 142 3.09 24.47 -7.92
N GLY A 143 2.11 23.96 -7.18
CA GLY A 143 1.85 24.36 -5.78
C GLY A 143 2.46 23.45 -4.70
N GLY A 144 3.23 22.43 -5.11
CA GLY A 144 3.78 21.42 -4.19
C GLY A 144 4.68 21.98 -3.08
N GLU A 145 5.57 22.92 -3.42
CA GLU A 145 6.52 23.54 -2.47
C GLU A 145 5.80 24.31 -1.36
N LYS A 146 4.81 25.12 -1.73
CA LYS A 146 4.00 25.89 -0.77
C LYS A 146 3.15 24.99 0.11
N ALA A 147 2.57 23.93 -0.48
CA ALA A 147 1.82 22.93 0.28
C ALA A 147 2.71 22.22 1.32
N LEU A 148 3.95 21.89 0.94
CA LEU A 148 4.94 21.30 1.83
C LEU A 148 5.34 22.27 2.96
N GLU A 149 5.60 23.54 2.64
CA GLU A 149 5.93 24.56 3.63
C GLU A 149 4.79 24.78 4.62
N TRP A 150 3.54 24.89 4.12
CA TRP A 150 2.35 25.03 4.94
C TRP A 150 2.12 23.83 5.88
N LEU A 151 2.31 22.60 5.38
CA LEU A 151 2.22 21.41 6.22
C LEU A 151 3.24 21.42 7.37
N ARG A 152 4.45 21.91 7.12
CA ARG A 152 5.53 22.00 8.12
C ARG A 152 5.31 23.11 9.13
N THR A 153 4.89 24.28 8.67
CA THR A 153 4.82 25.50 9.49
C THR A 153 3.49 25.60 10.22
N ASP A 154 2.39 25.61 9.48
CA ASP A 154 1.02 25.76 10.03
C ASP A 154 0.51 24.47 10.68
N ARG A 155 0.75 23.32 10.03
CA ARG A 155 0.24 22.02 10.53
C ARG A 155 1.24 21.24 11.37
N ARG A 156 2.49 21.70 11.43
CA ARG A 156 3.58 21.08 12.20
C ARG A 156 3.71 19.58 11.93
N ALA A 157 3.48 19.17 10.67
CA ALA A 157 3.57 17.78 10.27
C ALA A 157 4.98 17.27 10.55
N GLU A 158 5.08 16.22 11.37
CA GLU A 158 6.35 15.63 11.76
C GLU A 158 6.84 14.59 10.74
N SER A 159 5.91 14.05 9.96
CA SER A 159 6.20 13.16 8.85
C SER A 159 5.36 13.55 7.63
N ILE A 160 5.98 13.59 6.45
CA ILE A 160 5.37 14.08 5.22
C ILE A 160 5.58 13.10 4.08
N GLY A 161 4.48 12.63 3.49
CA GLY A 161 4.51 11.86 2.25
C GLY A 161 4.13 12.70 1.03
N ILE A 162 4.45 12.18 -0.14
CA ILE A 162 4.03 12.74 -1.42
C ILE A 162 3.36 11.68 -2.30
N VAL A 163 2.27 12.07 -2.96
CA VAL A 163 1.69 11.33 -4.08
C VAL A 163 1.81 12.20 -5.33
N ALA A 164 2.56 11.75 -6.33
CA ALA A 164 2.80 12.51 -7.54
C ALA A 164 2.22 11.78 -8.76
N PHE A 165 1.33 12.45 -9.49
CA PHE A 165 0.82 12.01 -10.79
C PHE A 165 1.72 12.57 -11.90
N GLY A 166 2.47 11.67 -12.55
CA GLY A 166 3.48 12.01 -13.56
C GLY A 166 4.82 12.42 -12.93
N ASP A 167 5.05 13.73 -12.76
CA ASP A 167 6.37 14.26 -12.42
C ASP A 167 6.59 14.50 -10.92
N LEU A 168 7.77 14.09 -10.43
CA LEU A 168 8.28 14.49 -9.12
C LEU A 168 8.65 15.98 -9.07
N PRO A 169 8.60 16.61 -7.88
CA PRO A 169 9.08 17.99 -7.71
C PRO A 169 10.58 18.08 -7.97
N THR A 170 11.07 19.29 -8.22
CA THR A 170 12.46 19.48 -8.66
C THR A 170 13.47 19.18 -7.53
N LYS A 171 14.75 19.04 -7.90
CA LYS A 171 15.86 18.41 -7.15
C LYS A 171 16.04 18.73 -5.65
N ASN A 172 15.45 19.79 -5.11
CA ASN A 172 15.64 20.15 -3.70
C ASN A 172 14.58 19.55 -2.77
N ASP A 173 13.48 19.03 -3.30
CA ASP A 173 12.35 18.58 -2.47
C ASP A 173 12.39 17.08 -2.14
N ASP A 174 13.12 16.26 -2.89
CA ASP A 174 13.11 14.81 -2.68
C ASP A 174 13.70 14.41 -1.30
N ALA A 175 14.59 15.23 -0.72
CA ALA A 175 15.12 14.99 0.62
C ALA A 175 14.13 15.37 1.74
N SER A 176 12.99 15.97 1.40
CA SER A 176 12.02 16.51 2.34
C SER A 176 10.89 15.55 2.71
N PHE A 177 10.77 14.42 2.01
CA PHE A 177 9.69 13.46 2.21
C PHE A 177 10.17 12.20 2.93
N ASP A 178 9.27 11.64 3.75
CA ASP A 178 9.48 10.38 4.46
C ASP A 178 8.99 9.17 3.64
N ALA A 179 8.15 9.39 2.64
CA ALA A 179 7.69 8.37 1.69
C ALA A 179 7.14 9.02 0.41
N SER A 180 7.30 8.34 -0.73
CA SER A 180 6.71 8.78 -1.99
C SER A 180 5.90 7.68 -2.68
N VAL A 181 4.78 8.08 -3.28
CA VAL A 181 3.99 7.28 -4.21
C VAL A 181 4.03 7.96 -5.57
N LEU A 182 4.51 7.26 -6.58
CA LEU A 182 4.57 7.70 -7.96
C LEU A 182 3.47 7.04 -8.78
N TRP A 183 2.63 7.85 -9.39
CA TRP A 183 1.56 7.39 -10.25
C TRP A 183 1.89 7.66 -11.71
N ARG A 184 2.02 6.60 -12.50
CA ARG A 184 2.44 6.64 -13.91
C ARG A 184 3.64 7.59 -14.12
N PRO A 185 4.75 7.38 -13.39
CA PRO A 185 5.86 8.33 -13.45
C PRO A 185 6.43 8.45 -14.85
N THR A 186 6.86 9.66 -15.20
CA THR A 186 7.71 9.86 -16.37
C THR A 186 9.05 9.16 -16.18
N GLN A 187 9.79 8.92 -17.27
CA GLN A 187 11.13 8.34 -17.18
C GLN A 187 12.07 9.21 -16.32
N GLU A 188 11.94 10.53 -16.38
CA GLU A 188 12.72 11.47 -15.57
C GLU A 188 12.34 11.40 -14.09
N ALA A 189 11.05 11.29 -13.77
CA ALA A 189 10.57 11.08 -12.40
C ALA A 189 11.07 9.75 -11.83
N ALA A 190 11.02 8.67 -12.61
CA ALA A 190 11.57 7.37 -12.23
C ALA A 190 13.08 7.45 -11.93
N GLN A 191 13.86 8.08 -12.81
CA GLN A 191 15.31 8.24 -12.59
C GLN A 191 15.65 9.07 -11.34
N ARG A 192 14.79 10.03 -10.98
CA ARG A 192 14.93 10.79 -9.72
C ARG A 192 14.58 9.93 -8.51
N ALA A 193 13.45 9.24 -8.54
CA ALA A 193 13.04 8.34 -7.46
C ALA A 193 14.06 7.22 -7.18
N ALA A 194 14.77 6.74 -8.20
CA ALA A 194 15.86 5.78 -8.01
C ALA A 194 16.98 6.27 -7.07
N LYS A 195 17.08 7.58 -6.85
CA LYS A 195 18.06 8.23 -5.98
C LYS A 195 17.44 8.76 -4.68
N ALA A 196 16.14 8.55 -4.46
CA ALA A 196 15.45 9.04 -3.29
C ALA A 196 16.00 8.34 -2.01
N PRO A 197 16.25 9.10 -0.93
CA PRO A 197 16.72 8.53 0.34
C PRO A 197 15.56 7.99 1.21
N HIS A 198 14.34 7.93 0.68
CA HIS A 198 13.13 7.50 1.37
C HIS A 198 12.43 6.37 0.62
N PRO A 199 11.50 5.62 1.26
CA PRO A 199 10.71 4.60 0.61
C PRO A 199 9.95 5.09 -0.63
N VAL A 200 9.92 4.27 -1.68
CA VAL A 200 9.26 4.57 -2.97
C VAL A 200 8.27 3.48 -3.38
N LEU A 201 7.00 3.83 -3.53
CA LEU A 201 6.02 3.07 -4.31
C LEU A 201 5.90 3.68 -5.71
N ALA A 202 5.98 2.88 -6.76
CA ALA A 202 5.74 3.33 -8.12
C ALA A 202 4.73 2.42 -8.83
N LEU A 203 3.68 3.03 -9.36
CA LEU A 203 2.58 2.38 -10.04
C LEU A 203 2.64 2.73 -11.54
N PHE A 204 2.83 1.72 -12.38
CA PHE A 204 2.94 1.86 -13.83
C PHE A 204 1.71 1.29 -14.54
N ALA A 205 1.37 1.88 -15.68
CA ALA A 205 0.42 1.30 -16.61
C ALA A 205 1.05 0.13 -17.39
N PRO A 206 0.26 -0.80 -17.95
CA PRO A 206 0.78 -2.01 -18.60
C PRO A 206 1.71 -1.73 -19.79
N ASP A 207 1.47 -0.64 -20.51
CA ASP A 207 2.30 -0.18 -21.63
C ASP A 207 3.67 0.37 -21.21
N LYS A 208 3.90 0.52 -19.90
CA LYS A 208 5.15 1.04 -19.30
C LYS A 208 5.92 -0.01 -18.50
N THR A 209 5.76 -1.29 -18.86
CA THR A 209 6.43 -2.41 -18.18
C THR A 209 7.95 -2.32 -18.20
N ASP A 210 8.55 -1.87 -19.31
CA ASP A 210 10.01 -1.71 -19.40
C ASP A 210 10.53 -0.61 -18.47
N ASP A 211 9.82 0.53 -18.38
CA ASP A 211 10.15 1.63 -17.47
C ASP A 211 10.03 1.18 -16.00
N ALA A 212 9.02 0.37 -15.67
CA ALA A 212 8.85 -0.23 -14.36
C ALA A 212 10.04 -1.14 -14.00
N LEU A 213 10.47 -1.99 -14.92
CA LEU A 213 11.60 -2.88 -14.72
C LEU A 213 12.91 -2.10 -14.53
N LEU A 214 13.14 -1.05 -15.33
CA LEU A 214 14.31 -0.18 -15.20
C LEU A 214 14.33 0.53 -13.85
N LEU A 215 13.19 1.07 -13.39
CA LEU A 215 13.10 1.71 -12.08
C LEU A 215 13.37 0.71 -10.95
N ALA A 216 12.77 -0.48 -11.00
CA ALA A 216 12.98 -1.51 -9.98
C ALA A 216 14.45 -1.92 -9.88
N GLN A 217 15.13 -2.09 -11.02
CA GLN A 217 16.57 -2.38 -11.04
C GLN A 217 17.42 -1.23 -10.48
N ALA A 218 17.02 0.01 -10.73
CA ALA A 218 17.71 1.19 -10.23
C ALA A 218 17.54 1.35 -8.72
N LEU A 219 16.32 1.18 -8.19
CA LEU A 219 16.02 1.20 -6.76
C LEU A 219 16.75 0.08 -6.01
N ALA A 220 16.79 -1.13 -6.58
CA ALA A 220 17.51 -2.28 -6.00
C ALA A 220 19.03 -2.04 -5.83
N LYS A 221 19.61 -1.17 -6.66
CA LYS A 221 21.04 -0.81 -6.61
C LYS A 221 21.29 0.51 -5.88
N GLY A 222 20.23 1.25 -5.59
CA GLY A 222 20.28 2.62 -5.08
C GLY A 222 20.42 2.69 -3.57
N VAL A 223 20.15 3.87 -3.03
CA VAL A 223 20.13 4.17 -1.59
C VAL A 223 18.73 4.08 -0.99
N CYS A 224 17.75 3.65 -1.78
CA CYS A 224 16.36 3.59 -1.37
C CYS A 224 16.18 2.54 -0.25
N PRO A 225 15.67 2.91 0.93
CA PRO A 225 15.57 1.99 2.06
C PRO A 225 14.49 0.92 1.86
N ASP A 226 13.43 1.21 1.11
CA ASP A 226 12.35 0.27 0.79
C ASP A 226 11.65 0.68 -0.51
N TYR A 227 11.21 -0.29 -1.30
CA TYR A 227 10.49 0.05 -2.52
C TYR A 227 9.52 -1.04 -2.99
N LEU A 228 8.47 -0.58 -3.67
CA LEU A 228 7.54 -1.41 -4.40
C LEU A 228 7.32 -0.82 -5.80
N VAL A 229 7.55 -1.61 -6.83
CA VAL A 229 7.22 -1.24 -8.21
C VAL A 229 6.17 -2.22 -8.72
N ARG A 230 5.03 -1.68 -9.15
CA ARG A 230 3.85 -2.47 -9.56
C ARG A 230 3.37 -2.01 -10.93
N VAL A 231 3.18 -2.95 -11.84
CA VAL A 231 2.44 -2.71 -13.08
C VAL A 231 0.99 -3.09 -12.82
N ILE A 232 0.10 -2.12 -12.86
CA ILE A 232 -1.34 -2.28 -12.59
C ILE A 232 -2.12 -2.03 -13.86
N SER A 233 -3.20 -2.81 -14.07
CA SER A 233 -4.13 -2.61 -15.17
C SER A 233 -5.04 -1.42 -14.86
N LEU A 234 -4.49 -0.22 -14.96
CA LEU A 234 -5.25 1.01 -14.79
C LEU A 234 -6.24 1.14 -15.95
N ALA A 235 -7.52 0.92 -15.66
CA ALA A 235 -8.57 1.56 -16.44
C ALA A 235 -8.46 3.06 -16.12
N ALA A 236 -7.59 3.75 -16.84
CA ALA A 236 -7.42 5.19 -16.69
C ALA A 236 -8.32 5.90 -17.70
N ASP A 237 -9.00 6.95 -17.24
CA ASP A 237 -9.53 7.94 -18.17
C ASP A 237 -8.33 8.63 -18.83
N PRO A 238 -8.14 8.52 -20.16
CA PRO A 238 -7.03 9.15 -20.86
C PRO A 238 -6.99 10.67 -20.69
N ALA A 239 -8.09 11.31 -20.27
CA ALA A 239 -8.15 12.74 -20.02
C ALA A 239 -7.60 13.16 -18.64
N HIS A 240 -7.65 12.29 -17.63
CA HIS A 240 -7.40 12.69 -16.24
C HIS A 240 -6.26 11.90 -15.57
N ASP A 241 -5.83 10.77 -16.13
CA ASP A 241 -4.76 9.90 -15.56
C ASP A 241 -5.01 9.43 -14.11
N LEU A 242 -6.20 9.71 -13.58
CA LEU A 242 -6.66 9.31 -12.25
C LEU A 242 -7.24 7.89 -12.28
N PRO A 243 -7.15 7.14 -11.17
CA PRO A 243 -7.85 5.86 -11.05
C PRO A 243 -9.35 6.07 -11.22
N LEU A 244 -10.00 5.23 -12.00
CA LEU A 244 -11.45 5.14 -12.00
C LEU A 244 -11.93 4.62 -10.63
N ALA A 245 -13.11 5.07 -10.22
CA ALA A 245 -13.70 4.73 -8.92
C ALA A 245 -13.94 3.22 -8.71
N ASP A 246 -13.89 2.41 -9.77
CA ASP A 246 -14.17 0.98 -9.71
C ASP A 246 -12.92 0.11 -9.45
N ASP A 247 -11.71 0.69 -9.52
CA ASP A 247 -10.46 -0.03 -9.22
C ASP A 247 -9.85 0.44 -7.90
N ASP A 248 -10.14 -0.31 -6.84
CA ASP A 248 -9.66 -0.02 -5.49
C ASP A 248 -8.20 -0.40 -5.26
N GLU A 249 -7.59 -1.25 -6.10
CA GLU A 249 -6.23 -1.78 -5.86
C GLU A 249 -5.18 -0.66 -5.75
N PRO A 250 -5.13 0.33 -6.67
CA PRO A 250 -4.10 1.36 -6.63
C PRO A 250 -4.23 2.28 -5.42
N LEU A 251 -5.46 2.63 -5.03
CA LEU A 251 -5.74 3.42 -3.84
C LEU A 251 -5.38 2.63 -2.56
N LEU A 252 -5.69 1.34 -2.53
CA LEU A 252 -5.31 0.45 -1.43
C LEU A 252 -3.79 0.38 -1.26
N LEU A 253 -3.03 0.18 -2.36
CA LEU A 253 -1.57 0.16 -2.33
C LEU A 253 -1.01 1.51 -1.88
N CYS A 254 -1.52 2.62 -2.42
CA CYS A 254 -1.11 3.97 -2.05
C CYS A 254 -1.31 4.24 -0.55
N THR A 255 -2.51 3.98 -0.05
CA THR A 255 -2.85 4.24 1.37
C THR A 255 -2.11 3.30 2.32
N ALA A 256 -1.95 2.02 1.97
CA ALA A 256 -1.16 1.08 2.77
C ALA A 256 0.32 1.47 2.84
N TRP A 257 0.90 1.93 1.72
CA TRP A 257 2.28 2.40 1.67
C TRP A 257 2.50 3.64 2.54
N LEU A 258 1.61 4.63 2.42
CA LEU A 258 1.67 5.85 3.22
C LEU A 258 1.42 5.56 4.72
N ASP A 259 0.45 4.73 5.08
CA ASP A 259 0.22 4.36 6.50
C ASP A 259 1.42 3.61 7.08
N LEU A 260 2.04 2.71 6.31
CA LEU A 260 3.23 1.96 6.75
C LEU A 260 4.43 2.86 7.05
N HIS A 261 4.71 3.84 6.18
CA HIS A 261 5.94 4.63 6.26
C HIS A 261 5.77 5.98 6.97
N LEU A 262 4.59 6.58 6.95
CA LEU A 262 4.29 7.80 7.71
C LEU A 262 3.75 7.49 9.10
N GLY A 263 3.04 6.36 9.25
CA GLY A 263 2.54 5.92 10.53
C GLY A 263 3.68 5.45 11.42
N ARG A 264 3.96 6.19 12.50
CA ARG A 264 4.91 5.81 13.58
C ARG A 264 4.65 4.45 14.25
N ARG A 265 3.64 3.70 13.80
CA ARG A 265 3.35 2.35 14.28
C ARG A 265 4.44 1.35 13.89
N TRP A 266 5.18 1.62 12.82
CA TRP A 266 6.29 0.77 12.42
C TRP A 266 7.61 1.26 13.02
N ASN A 267 7.92 0.78 14.23
CA ASN A 267 9.24 1.00 14.82
C ASN A 267 10.26 0.18 13.98
N ALA A 268 11.00 0.83 13.08
CA ALA A 268 11.99 0.19 12.22
C ALA A 268 13.04 -0.64 13.01
N LYS A 269 13.25 -0.31 14.30
CA LYS A 269 14.10 -1.11 15.20
C LYS A 269 13.58 -2.52 15.49
N THR A 270 12.30 -2.81 15.27
CA THR A 270 11.68 -4.11 15.54
C THR A 270 11.41 -4.95 14.29
N ALA A 271 11.44 -4.36 13.11
CA ALA A 271 11.27 -5.08 11.86
C ALA A 271 12.65 -5.47 11.32
N GLY A 272 13.01 -6.75 11.43
CA GLY A 272 14.14 -7.30 10.69
C GLY A 272 13.92 -7.17 9.17
N ASP A 273 15.03 -7.21 8.43
CA ASP A 273 15.25 -7.12 6.97
C ASP A 273 14.19 -6.41 6.08
N PRO A 274 14.59 -5.46 5.21
CA PRO A 274 13.68 -4.74 4.32
C PRO A 274 12.88 -5.68 3.40
N VAL A 275 11.59 -5.41 3.23
CA VAL A 275 10.67 -6.20 2.41
C VAL A 275 10.77 -5.76 0.94
N SER A 276 11.92 -5.99 0.30
CA SER A 276 12.05 -5.71 -1.14
C SER A 276 11.31 -6.79 -1.95
N GLN A 277 10.20 -6.45 -2.60
CA GLN A 277 9.46 -7.37 -3.48
C GLN A 277 9.06 -6.69 -4.81
N LEU A 278 9.35 -7.37 -5.92
CA LEU A 278 8.85 -7.04 -7.25
C LEU A 278 7.70 -7.99 -7.59
N TRP A 279 6.51 -7.43 -7.83
CA TRP A 279 5.33 -8.18 -8.26
C TRP A 279 4.94 -7.73 -9.67
N ILE A 280 5.13 -8.64 -10.63
CA ILE A 280 4.61 -8.49 -12.00
C ILE A 280 3.56 -9.59 -12.13
N ASP A 281 2.29 -9.20 -12.22
CA ASP A 281 1.25 -10.15 -12.63
C ASP A 281 1.39 -10.36 -14.14
N ASP A 282 1.63 -11.59 -14.55
CA ASP A 282 1.47 -11.98 -15.95
C ASP A 282 -0.01 -11.82 -16.30
N ALA A 283 -0.39 -10.69 -16.88
CA ALA A 283 -1.66 -10.54 -17.55
C ALA A 283 -1.70 -11.59 -18.67
N ALA A 284 -2.55 -12.61 -18.51
CA ALA A 284 -2.77 -13.60 -19.55
C ALA A 284 -3.15 -12.85 -20.84
N PRO A 285 -2.47 -13.09 -21.97
CA PRO A 285 -2.84 -12.45 -23.22
C PRO A 285 -4.28 -12.85 -23.56
N SER A 286 -5.15 -11.84 -23.67
CA SER A 286 -6.52 -11.95 -24.16
C SER A 286 -6.55 -12.29 -25.65
#